data_AF-A0A5P8VVR5-F1
#
_entry.id   AF-A0A5P8VVR5-F1
#
_cell.length_a   1.000
_cell.length_b   1.000
_cell.length_c   1.000
_cell.angle_alpha   90.00
_cell.angle_beta   90.00
_cell.angle_gamma   90.00
#
_symmetry.space_group_name_H-M   'P 1'
#
loop_
_entity.id
_entity.type
_entity.pdbx_description
1 polymer ?
#
loop_
_entity_poly.entity_id
_entity_poly.type
_entity_poly.pdbx_seq_one_letter_code
_entity_poly.pdbx_strand_id
1 'polypeptide(L)'
;MDIQYYTGDYIIAREVPGHVPFPKLITAEVLIDKSKSTETETRMSIVIKNEELPLQLDNYCRQMFEVIKQSIESSRHWHLIESLAG
;
A
#
# COMPACT_ATOMS: atom_id res chain seq x y z
N MET A 1 -0.99 10.21 0.54
CA MET A 1 0.19 9.59 -0.08
C MET A 1 0.12 9.89 -1.57
N ASP A 2 1.27 10.09 -2.21
CA ASP A 2 1.37 10.33 -3.64
C ASP A 2 1.85 9.07 -4.36
N ILE A 3 1.13 8.68 -5.41
CA ILE A 3 1.52 7.56 -6.26
C ILE A 3 2.76 7.98 -7.06
N GLN A 4 3.85 7.23 -6.90
CA GLN A 4 5.08 7.43 -7.64
C GLN A 4 5.11 6.59 -8.92
N TYR A 5 4.50 5.40 -8.86
CA TYR A 5 4.42 4.47 -9.98
C TYR A 5 3.22 3.55 -9.79
N TYR A 6 2.51 3.22 -10.88
CA TYR A 6 1.48 2.20 -10.86
C TYR A 6 1.38 1.46 -12.18
N THR A 7 1.14 0.16 -12.10
CA THR A 7 0.68 -0.71 -13.18
C THR A 7 -0.62 -1.37 -12.75
N GLY A 8 -1.14 -2.29 -13.56
CA GLY A 8 -2.31 -3.06 -13.18
C GLY A 8 -2.07 -3.98 -11.96
N ASP A 9 -0.83 -4.36 -11.67
CA ASP A 9 -0.46 -5.36 -10.66
C ASP A 9 0.56 -4.86 -9.63
N TYR A 10 1.07 -3.63 -9.75
CA TYR A 10 2.08 -3.12 -8.84
C TYR A 10 1.95 -1.62 -8.62
N ILE A 11 2.05 -1.17 -7.38
CA ILE A 11 1.91 0.24 -6.99
C ILE A 11 3.06 0.62 -6.06
N ILE A 12 3.69 1.76 -6.32
CA ILE A 12 4.59 2.44 -5.40
C ILE A 12 3.95 3.76 -5.02
N ALA A 13 3.75 3.97 -3.72
CA ALA A 13 3.28 5.24 -3.18
C ALA A 13 4.22 5.74 -2.09
N ARG A 14 4.45 7.05 -2.04
CA ARG A 14 5.28 7.69 -1.02
C ARG A 14 4.41 8.60 -0.15
N GLU A 15 4.76 8.70 1.12
CA GLU A 15 4.16 9.68 1.99
C GLU A 15 4.48 11.12 1.55
N VAL A 16 3.50 12.02 1.67
CA VAL A 16 3.70 13.44 1.37
C VAL A 16 4.45 14.06 2.56
N PRO A 17 5.60 14.74 2.32
CA PRO A 17 6.35 15.40 3.38
C PRO A 17 5.52 16.42 4.16
N GLY A 18 5.84 16.60 5.45
CA GLY A 18 5.25 17.64 6.30
C GLY A 18 4.60 17.14 7.59
N HIS A 19 4.31 15.84 7.69
CA HIS A 19 3.71 15.24 8.89
C HIS A 19 4.75 14.55 9.80
N VAL A 20 5.81 14.00 9.21
CA VAL A 20 6.89 13.32 9.91
C VAL A 20 8.27 13.80 9.42
N PRO A 21 9.34 13.63 10.22
CA PRO A 21 10.71 13.86 9.78
C PRO A 21 11.05 13.07 8.50
N PHE A 22 11.93 13.62 7.66
CA PHE A 22 12.33 12.99 6.38
C PHE A 22 12.73 11.51 6.48
N PRO A 23 13.54 11.07 7.47
CA PRO A 23 13.91 9.66 7.59
C PRO A 23 12.73 8.72 7.90
N LYS A 24 11.65 9.27 8.48
CA LYS A 24 10.42 8.53 8.79
C LYS A 24 9.50 8.39 7.60
N LEU A 25 9.65 9.20 6.55
CA LEU A 25 8.79 9.14 5.38
C LEU A 25 8.79 7.74 4.80
N ILE A 26 7.60 7.17 4.69
CA ILE A 26 7.45 5.80 4.21
C ILE A 26 7.30 5.76 2.69
N THR A 27 7.74 4.66 2.12
CA THR A 27 7.37 4.18 0.79
C THR A 27 6.59 2.87 0.97
N ALA A 28 5.38 2.83 0.44
CA ALA A 28 4.58 1.62 0.36
C ALA A 28 4.70 1.02 -1.05
N GLU A 29 5.02 -0.26 -1.11
CA GLU A 29 5.00 -1.08 -2.32
C GLU A 29 3.88 -2.10 -2.20
N VAL A 30 2.99 -2.14 -3.18
CA VAL A 30 1.86 -3.07 -3.24
C VAL A 30 2.00 -3.91 -4.49
N LEU A 31 2.02 -5.23 -4.32
CA LEU A 31 1.97 -6.21 -5.40
C LEU A 31 0.63 -6.93 -5.36
N ILE A 32 -0.11 -6.92 -6.46
CA ILE A 32 -1.41 -7.57 -6.63
C ILE A 32 -1.21 -8.86 -7.42
N ASP A 33 -1.46 -10.00 -6.79
CA ASP A 33 -1.38 -11.31 -7.44
C ASP A 33 -2.68 -11.58 -8.23
N LYS A 34 -2.69 -11.11 -9.48
CA LYS A 34 -3.81 -11.33 -10.41
C LYS A 34 -4.02 -12.80 -10.73
N SER A 35 -2.97 -13.62 -10.72
CA SER A 35 -3.06 -15.04 -11.06
C SER A 35 -3.87 -15.87 -10.05
N LYS A 36 -3.95 -15.37 -8.81
CA LYS A 36 -4.70 -16.01 -7.71
C LYS A 36 -5.92 -15.22 -7.27
N SER A 37 -6.23 -14.12 -7.96
CA SER A 37 -7.41 -13.31 -7.65
C SER A 37 -8.66 -13.95 -8.24
N THR A 38 -9.75 -13.92 -7.49
CA THR A 38 -11.08 -14.36 -7.93
C THR A 38 -12.00 -13.16 -8.02
N GLU A 39 -13.21 -13.35 -8.55
CA GLU A 39 -14.24 -12.30 -8.59
C GLU A 39 -14.57 -11.71 -7.21
N THR A 40 -14.27 -12.40 -6.10
CA THR A 40 -14.59 -11.96 -4.74
C THR A 40 -13.37 -11.75 -3.84
N GLU A 41 -12.17 -12.11 -4.29
CA GLU A 41 -10.95 -12.08 -3.49
C GLU A 41 -9.77 -11.57 -4.32
N THR A 42 -9.17 -10.45 -3.91
CA THR A 42 -7.91 -9.97 -4.46
C THR A 42 -6.78 -10.26 -3.48
N ARG A 43 -5.76 -10.96 -3.94
CA ARG A 43 -4.56 -11.23 -3.13
C ARG A 43 -3.51 -10.18 -3.40
N MET A 44 -2.99 -9.58 -2.32
CA MET A 44 -1.94 -8.58 -2.42
C MET A 44 -0.88 -8.75 -1.34
N SER A 45 0.34 -8.35 -1.66
CA SER A 45 1.45 -8.20 -0.72
C SER A 45 1.78 -6.72 -0.58
N ILE A 46 1.97 -6.26 0.65
CA ILE A 46 2.27 -4.87 0.95
C ILE A 46 3.56 -4.81 1.75
N VAL A 47 4.53 -4.02 1.27
CA VAL A 47 5.79 -3.75 1.96
C VAL A 47 5.87 -2.26 2.25
N ILE A 48 6.17 -1.91 3.50
CA ILE A 48 6.38 -0.53 3.92
C ILE A 48 7.80 -0.39 4.42
N LYS A 49 8.50 0.61 3.89
CA LYS A 49 9.90 0.89 4.21
C LYS A 49 10.12 2.38 4.41
N ASN A 50 11.08 2.73 5.26
CA ASN A 50 11.61 4.08 5.43
C ASN A 50 13.14 4.01 5.59
N GLU A 51 13.76 5.14 5.92
CA GLU A 51 15.22 5.25 6.09
C GLU A 51 15.64 5.13 7.57
N GLU A 52 14.77 4.69 8.47
CA GLU A 52 15.09 4.58 9.89
C GLU A 52 16.00 3.36 10.21
N LEU A 53 17.00 3.61 11.05
CA LEU A 53 17.81 2.62 11.76
C LEU A 53 17.79 3.01 13.25
N PRO A 54 17.65 2.10 14.24
CA PRO A 54 17.52 0.64 14.20
C PRO A 54 16.07 0.13 14.11
N LEU A 55 15.89 -1.14 13.76
CA LEU A 55 14.60 -1.81 13.67
C LEU A 55 13.92 -1.91 15.05
N GLN A 56 12.98 -1.01 15.34
CA GLN A 56 12.07 -1.13 16.47
C GLN A 56 10.81 -1.92 16.04
N LEU A 57 10.27 -2.79 16.90
CA LEU A 57 9.08 -3.61 16.57
C LEU A 57 7.79 -2.78 16.44
N ASP A 58 7.68 -1.73 17.24
CA ASP A 58 6.66 -0.69 17.12
C ASP A 58 7.33 0.54 16.53
N ASN A 59 7.18 0.70 15.22
CA ASN A 59 7.78 1.79 14.46
C ASN A 59 6.75 2.39 13.51
N TYR A 60 7.13 3.50 12.88
CA TYR A 60 6.21 4.23 12.02
C TYR A 60 5.77 3.41 10.78
N CYS A 61 6.63 2.54 10.23
CA CYS A 61 6.25 1.62 9.16
C CYS A 61 5.16 0.62 9.61
N ARG A 62 5.25 0.09 10.84
CA ARG A 62 4.24 -0.82 11.42
C ARG A 62 2.90 -0.09 11.57
N GLN A 63 2.91 1.13 12.07
CA GLN A 63 1.70 1.94 12.25
C GLN A 63 1.04 2.25 10.90
N MET A 64 1.84 2.66 9.91
CA MET A 64 1.35 2.93 8.56
C MET A 64 0.86 1.66 7.85
N PHE A 65 1.41 0.48 8.17
CA PHE A 65 0.92 -0.79 7.64
C PHE A 65 -0.52 -1.06 8.06
N GLU A 66 -0.83 -0.89 9.35
CA GLU A 66 -2.20 -1.09 9.84
C GLU A 66 -3.17 -0.07 9.23
N VAL A 67 -2.76 1.19 9.07
CA VAL A 67 -3.59 2.23 8.43
C VAL A 67 -3.92 1.87 6.98
N ILE A 68 -2.91 1.48 6.19
CA ILE A 68 -3.09 1.11 4.78
C ILE A 68 -3.94 -0.16 4.67
N LYS A 69 -3.65 -1.18 5.49
CA LYS A 69 -4.42 -2.42 5.53
C LYS A 69 -5.90 -2.16 5.82
N GLN A 70 -6.22 -1.39 6.87
CA GLN A 70 -7.60 -1.04 7.21
C GLN A 70 -8.30 -0.24 6.11
N SER A 71 -7.57 0.66 5.45
CA SER A 71 -8.10 1.44 4.31
C SER A 71 -8.46 0.54 3.13
N ILE A 72 -7.65 -0.49 2.85
CA ILE A 72 -7.93 -1.48 1.81
C ILE A 72 -9.13 -2.36 2.20
N GLU A 73 -9.12 -2.92 3.41
CA GLU A 73 -10.18 -3.80 3.91
C GLU A 73 -11.55 -3.11 3.96
N SER A 74 -11.58 -1.82 4.30
CA SER A 74 -12.81 -1.01 4.34
C SER A 74 -13.33 -0.61 2.96
N SER A 75 -12.51 -0.69 1.92
CA SER A 75 -12.87 -0.15 0.61
C SER A 75 -13.86 -1.02 -0.18
N ARG A 76 -14.01 -2.33 0.12
CA ARG A 76 -15.03 -3.33 -0.34
C ARG A 76 -15.65 -3.25 -1.77
N HIS A 77 -15.17 -2.37 -2.66
CA HIS A 77 -15.70 -2.07 -3.99
C HIS A 77 -14.61 -2.17 -5.07
N TRP A 78 -13.48 -2.83 -4.77
CA TRP A 78 -12.44 -3.07 -5.78
C TRP A 78 -12.94 -3.92 -6.97
N HIS A 79 -14.12 -4.53 -6.86
CA HIS A 79 -14.87 -5.17 -7.96
C HIS A 79 -15.32 -4.22 -9.08
N LEU A 80 -15.47 -2.91 -8.81
CA LEU A 80 -16.02 -1.96 -9.78
C LEU A 80 -15.00 -1.40 -10.78
N ILE A 81 -13.70 -1.49 -10.51
CA ILE A 81 -12.68 -0.85 -11.38
C ILE A 81 -12.39 -1.70 -12.62
N GLU A 82 -12.45 -3.03 -12.55
CA GLU A 82 -12.31 -3.87 -13.76
C GLU A 82 -13.56 -3.85 -14.65
N SER A 83 -14.75 -3.57 -14.10
CA SER A 83 -16.00 -3.52 -14.88
C SER A 83 -16.11 -2.31 -15.84
N LEU A 84 -15.19 -1.34 -15.78
CA LEU A 84 -15.19 -0.16 -16.66
C LEU A 84 -14.18 -0.25 -17.80
N ALA A 85 -13.35 -1.31 -17.86
CA ALA A 85 -12.52 -1.60 -19.01
C ALA A 85 -13.29 -2.54 -19.97
N GLY A 86 -14.23 -1.96 -20.71
CA GLY A 86 -14.85 -2.55 -21.90
C GLY A 86 -14.14 -2.11 -23.18
#